data_AF-A0A7K0J1F0-F1
#
_entry.id   AF-A0A7K0J1F0-F1
#
_cell.length_a   1.000
_cell.length_b   1.000
_cell.length_c   1.000
_cell.angle_alpha   90.00
_cell.angle_beta   90.00
_cell.angle_gamma   90.00
#
_symmetry.space_group_name_H-M   'P 1'
#
loop_
_entity.id
_entity.type
_entity.pdbx_description
1 polymer ?
#
loop_
_entity_poly.entity_id
_entity_poly.type
_entity_poly.pdbx_seq_one_letter_code
_entity_poly.pdbx_strand_id
1 'polypeptide(L)'
;MNLLNKQNLPPSTRDETVFRVSFWGSCFSFIFFLLGLLLGAAFLIYSCFLVSILGIVLSGLYTLLMMGVCHIVFRTLVAIRSPSNWLARIGSGGILLKYRSYLHDDSPGEDPIALKLSWLEIADAQLQQELHTTSGIDGKSQIERWFLVIKLDPRYLHIDRIKEVLDFENQRKPAHFKVDDLKHELFLAQKNKAADLEITRIKKEIEREKKLYPGSRSKMQFQDRPIVFISPDQLKMEWTHITPGRKKLRQLLARYTTVIADQVGQRFDFSKEMTDPEFQSQLTALLGRDEKIEAIKLVRLKMGLGLAEAKSYVEKYLQ
;
A
#
# COMPACT_ATOMS: atom_id res chain seq x y z
N MET A 1 1.61 19.65 -17.15
CA MET A 1 0.97 18.41 -17.68
C MET A 1 1.70 17.24 -17.04
N ASN A 2 1.38 16.93 -15.79
CA ASN A 2 2.27 16.15 -14.92
C ASN A 2 1.64 14.84 -14.46
N LEU A 3 0.35 14.64 -14.73
CA LEU A 3 -0.36 13.42 -14.41
C LEU A 3 -0.51 12.59 -15.69
N LEU A 4 -0.02 11.35 -15.65
CA LEU A 4 -0.03 10.43 -16.79
C LEU A 4 -0.97 9.27 -16.49
N ASN A 5 -1.85 8.97 -17.42
CA ASN A 5 -2.66 7.75 -17.39
C ASN A 5 -1.91 6.57 -18.03
N LYS A 6 -2.50 5.37 -17.94
CA LYS A 6 -1.88 4.13 -18.41
C LYS A 6 -1.55 4.15 -19.91
N GLN A 7 -2.38 4.82 -20.71
CA GLN A 7 -2.19 4.93 -22.16
C GLN A 7 -1.11 5.95 -22.54
N ASN A 8 -0.94 7.00 -21.74
CA ASN A 8 -0.01 8.10 -21.98
C ASN A 8 1.34 7.92 -21.25
N LEU A 9 1.60 6.73 -20.68
CA LEU A 9 2.89 6.43 -20.08
C LEU A 9 3.96 6.34 -21.18
N PRO A 10 5.04 7.13 -21.11
CA PRO A 10 6.13 6.99 -22.07
C PRO A 10 6.77 5.60 -21.92
N PRO A 11 7.19 4.95 -23.02
CA PRO A 11 7.96 3.71 -22.92
C PRO A 11 9.26 3.95 -22.15
N SER A 12 9.77 2.92 -21.47
CA SER A 12 11.07 3.00 -20.78
C SER A 12 12.17 3.26 -21.81
N THR A 13 12.90 4.36 -21.63
CA THR A 13 14.07 4.67 -22.46
C THR A 13 15.32 4.01 -21.86
N ARG A 14 16.40 3.90 -22.65
CA ARG A 14 17.65 3.25 -22.20
C ARG A 14 18.42 4.05 -21.14
N ASP A 15 18.18 5.35 -21.05
CA ASP A 15 18.81 6.26 -20.08
C ASP A 15 18.06 6.32 -18.74
N GLU A 16 16.87 5.71 -18.65
CA GLU A 16 16.10 5.64 -17.43
C GLU A 16 16.48 4.45 -16.56
N THR A 17 16.62 4.71 -15.26
CA THR A 17 16.70 3.66 -14.25
C THR A 17 15.31 3.41 -13.68
N VAL A 18 14.83 2.18 -13.83
CA VAL A 18 13.54 1.73 -13.30
C VAL A 18 13.71 1.13 -11.91
N PHE A 19 12.99 1.67 -10.94
CA PHE A 19 12.93 1.19 -9.56
C PHE A 19 11.68 0.34 -9.35
N ARG A 20 11.87 -0.85 -8.76
CA ARG A 20 10.83 -1.88 -8.62
C ARG A 20 10.83 -2.46 -7.21
N VAL A 21 9.71 -3.01 -6.78
CA VAL A 21 9.68 -3.79 -5.54
C VAL A 21 10.50 -5.06 -5.73
N SER A 22 11.38 -5.35 -4.78
CA SER A 22 12.36 -6.43 -4.84
C SER A 22 11.67 -7.80 -4.80
N PHE A 23 12.00 -8.64 -5.76
CA PHE A 23 11.54 -10.02 -5.85
C PHE A 23 12.10 -10.89 -4.71
N TRP A 24 13.33 -10.61 -4.26
CA TRP A 24 14.04 -11.48 -3.33
C TRP A 24 13.40 -11.51 -1.94
N GLY A 25 12.90 -10.38 -1.44
CA GLY A 25 12.21 -10.32 -0.15
C GLY A 25 11.01 -11.27 -0.09
N SER A 26 10.18 -11.27 -1.14
CA SER A 26 9.02 -12.16 -1.23
C SER A 26 9.40 -13.62 -1.51
N CYS A 27 10.51 -13.87 -2.21
CA CYS A 27 11.02 -15.22 -2.43
C CYS A 27 11.47 -15.90 -1.13
N PHE A 28 12.15 -15.20 -0.23
CA PHE A 28 12.54 -15.78 1.05
C PHE A 28 11.33 -16.22 1.87
N SER A 29 10.30 -15.37 1.97
CA SER A 29 9.04 -15.75 2.62
C SER A 29 8.38 -16.97 1.97
N PHE A 30 8.45 -17.09 0.64
CA PHE A 30 7.93 -18.26 -0.08
C PHE A 30 8.72 -19.55 0.21
N ILE A 31 10.04 -19.48 0.37
CA ILE A 31 10.89 -20.63 0.70
C ILE A 31 10.55 -21.17 2.10
N PHE A 32 10.49 -20.30 3.12
CA PHE A 32 10.11 -20.71 4.48
C PHE A 32 8.70 -21.31 4.52
N PHE A 33 7.81 -20.76 3.70
CA PHE A 33 6.45 -21.25 3.57
C PHE A 33 6.38 -22.64 2.89
N LEU A 34 7.12 -22.88 1.80
CA LEU A 34 7.27 -24.20 1.17
C LEU A 34 7.80 -25.24 2.16
N LEU A 35 8.79 -24.85 2.98
CA LEU A 35 9.33 -25.72 4.02
C LEU A 35 8.26 -26.08 5.06
N GLY A 36 7.44 -25.11 5.48
CA GLY A 36 6.29 -25.34 6.35
C GLY A 36 5.29 -26.34 5.75
N LEU A 37 4.96 -26.18 4.46
CA LEU A 37 4.03 -27.07 3.75
C LEU A 37 4.56 -28.50 3.67
N LEU A 38 5.85 -28.68 3.41
CA LEU A 38 6.51 -29.99 3.41
C LEU A 38 6.50 -30.64 4.81
N LEU A 39 6.78 -29.88 5.86
CA LEU A 39 6.72 -30.37 7.24
C LEU A 39 5.30 -30.77 7.64
N GLY A 40 4.30 -29.98 7.26
CA GLY A 40 2.90 -30.31 7.51
C GLY A 40 2.42 -31.52 6.74
N ALA A 41 2.86 -31.69 5.48
CA ALA A 41 2.57 -32.88 4.69
C ALA A 41 3.21 -34.15 5.30
N ALA A 42 4.45 -34.05 5.79
CA ALA A 42 5.10 -35.15 6.51
C ALA A 42 4.37 -35.51 7.81
N PHE A 43 3.90 -34.50 8.56
CA PHE A 43 3.07 -34.70 9.76
C PHE A 43 1.71 -35.34 9.43
N LEU A 44 1.10 -34.97 8.31
CA LEU A 44 -0.12 -35.58 7.74
C LEU A 44 0.09 -37.09 7.52
N ILE A 45 1.16 -37.44 6.81
CA ILE A 45 1.52 -38.83 6.49
C ILE A 45 1.75 -39.62 7.78
N TYR A 46 2.53 -39.08 8.71
CA TYR A 46 2.78 -39.70 10.00
C TYR A 46 1.50 -39.91 10.83
N SER A 47 0.61 -38.92 10.84
CA SER A 47 -0.66 -38.97 11.57
C SER A 47 -1.63 -40.00 10.98
N CYS A 48 -1.62 -40.19 9.66
CA CYS A 48 -2.38 -41.25 9.00
C CYS A 48 -1.91 -42.66 9.41
N PHE A 49 -0.62 -42.85 9.67
CA PHE A 49 -0.08 -44.12 10.19
C PHE A 49 -0.48 -44.41 11.65
N LEU A 50 -0.79 -43.38 12.45
CA LEU A 50 -1.19 -43.52 13.86
C LEU A 50 -2.71 -43.63 14.08
N VAL A 51 -3.50 -43.69 13.00
CA VAL A 51 -4.95 -44.03 12.96
C VAL A 51 -5.82 -43.31 14.01
N SER A 52 -5.60 -42.02 14.25
CA SER A 52 -6.57 -41.21 14.98
C SER A 52 -7.38 -40.35 14.01
N ILE A 53 -8.71 -40.46 14.08
CA ILE A 53 -9.63 -39.63 13.27
C ILE A 53 -9.34 -38.14 13.49
N LEU A 54 -9.01 -37.76 14.73
CA LEU A 54 -8.63 -36.39 15.09
C LEU A 54 -7.37 -35.92 14.33
N GLY A 55 -6.36 -36.78 14.21
CA GLY A 55 -5.14 -36.48 13.46
C GLY A 55 -5.43 -36.23 11.98
N ILE A 56 -6.29 -37.03 11.36
CA ILE A 56 -6.70 -36.85 9.96
C ILE A 56 -7.45 -35.51 9.76
N VAL A 57 -8.35 -35.15 10.68
CA VAL A 57 -9.11 -33.89 10.59
C VAL A 57 -8.21 -32.67 10.76
N LEU A 58 -7.36 -32.64 11.79
CA LEU A 58 -6.46 -31.51 12.07
C LEU A 58 -5.46 -31.28 10.92
N SER A 59 -4.98 -32.37 10.35
CA SER A 59 -3.99 -32.35 9.29
C SER A 59 -4.59 -31.94 7.94
N GLY A 60 -5.84 -32.35 7.65
CA GLY A 60 -6.62 -31.81 6.52
C GLY A 60 -6.91 -30.30 6.65
N LEU A 61 -7.27 -29.82 7.85
CA LEU A 61 -7.48 -28.38 8.10
C LEU A 61 -6.20 -27.57 7.89
N TYR A 62 -5.06 -28.08 8.37
CA TYR A 62 -3.75 -27.49 8.16
C TYR A 62 -3.43 -27.35 6.66
N THR A 63 -3.67 -28.40 5.86
CA THR A 63 -3.43 -28.35 4.41
C THR A 63 -4.31 -27.33 3.69
N LEU A 64 -5.59 -27.22 4.06
CA LEU A 64 -6.47 -26.19 3.49
C LEU A 64 -6.00 -24.78 3.84
N LEU A 65 -5.57 -24.56 5.08
CA LEU A 65 -5.00 -23.28 5.52
C LEU A 65 -3.73 -22.95 4.73
N MET A 66 -2.82 -23.92 4.57
CA MET A 66 -1.61 -23.73 3.79
C MET A 66 -1.92 -23.47 2.31
N MET A 67 -2.87 -24.18 1.70
CA MET A 67 -3.25 -23.92 0.30
C MET A 67 -3.80 -22.50 0.09
N GLY A 68 -4.55 -21.96 1.07
CA GLY A 68 -4.98 -20.57 1.07
C GLY A 68 -3.80 -19.58 1.12
N VAL A 69 -2.83 -19.83 2.00
CA VAL A 69 -1.62 -19.01 2.10
C VAL A 69 -0.76 -19.13 0.82
N CYS A 70 -0.60 -20.33 0.25
CA CYS A 70 0.07 -20.56 -1.04
C CYS A 70 -0.50 -19.64 -2.11
N HIS A 71 -1.82 -19.61 -2.22
CA HIS A 71 -2.51 -18.84 -3.24
C HIS A 71 -2.24 -17.34 -3.08
N ILE A 72 -2.26 -16.83 -1.85
CA ILE A 72 -1.93 -15.44 -1.55
C ILE A 72 -0.48 -15.12 -1.94
N VAL A 73 0.49 -15.94 -1.50
CA VAL A 73 1.91 -15.69 -1.80
C VAL A 73 2.18 -15.80 -3.30
N PHE A 74 1.61 -16.80 -3.98
CA PHE A 74 1.74 -16.96 -5.42
C PHE A 74 1.20 -15.75 -6.17
N ARG A 75 0.04 -15.21 -5.77
CA ARG A 75 -0.50 -13.97 -6.36
C ARG A 75 0.45 -12.79 -6.18
N THR A 76 1.06 -12.64 -5.01
CA THR A 76 2.06 -11.58 -4.77
C THR A 76 3.29 -11.76 -5.65
N LEU A 77 3.80 -12.98 -5.82
CA LEU A 77 4.94 -13.27 -6.70
C LEU A 77 4.62 -12.97 -8.17
N VAL A 78 3.42 -13.34 -8.64
CA VAL A 78 2.96 -13.02 -9.99
C VAL A 78 2.85 -11.50 -10.17
N ALA A 79 2.30 -10.78 -9.19
CA ALA A 79 2.18 -9.33 -9.23
C ALA A 79 3.54 -8.63 -9.28
N ILE A 80 4.54 -9.11 -8.54
CA ILE A 80 5.91 -8.57 -8.57
C ILE A 80 6.58 -8.76 -9.94
N ARG A 81 6.24 -9.83 -10.67
CA ARG A 81 6.77 -10.06 -12.03
C ARG A 81 6.03 -9.26 -13.10
N SER A 82 4.94 -8.57 -12.74
CA SER A 82 4.19 -7.76 -13.68
C SER A 82 5.05 -6.62 -14.26
N PRO A 83 4.91 -6.28 -15.55
CA PRO A 83 5.49 -5.07 -16.13
C PRO A 83 5.10 -3.78 -15.39
N SER A 84 3.99 -3.79 -14.66
CA SER A 84 3.51 -2.67 -13.84
C SER A 84 4.15 -2.58 -12.46
N ASN A 85 5.02 -3.53 -12.07
CA ASN A 85 5.85 -3.45 -10.86
C ASN A 85 7.04 -2.51 -11.08
N TRP A 86 6.74 -1.24 -11.28
CA TRP A 86 7.69 -0.15 -11.16
C TRP A 86 7.07 0.88 -10.23
N LEU A 87 7.91 1.52 -9.43
CA LEU A 87 7.49 2.50 -8.45
C LEU A 87 8.01 3.90 -8.81
N ALA A 88 9.23 3.96 -9.34
CA ALA A 88 9.78 5.19 -9.90
C ALA A 88 10.62 4.89 -11.15
N ARG A 89 10.67 5.85 -12.08
CA ARG A 89 11.61 5.88 -13.20
C ARG A 89 12.37 7.20 -13.15
N ILE A 90 13.69 7.13 -13.13
CA ILE A 90 14.55 8.32 -13.04
C ILE A 90 15.42 8.37 -14.30
N GLY A 91 15.37 9.49 -15.03
CA GLY A 91 16.13 9.69 -16.26
C GLY A 91 16.49 11.15 -16.49
N SER A 92 17.04 11.44 -17.67
CA SER A 92 17.45 12.81 -18.03
C SER A 92 16.28 13.81 -18.03
N GLY A 93 15.08 13.36 -18.41
CA GLY A 93 13.88 14.20 -18.50
C GLY A 93 13.10 14.39 -17.20
N GLY A 94 13.56 13.86 -16.07
CA GLY A 94 12.90 13.99 -14.76
C GLY A 94 12.72 12.67 -14.01
N ILE A 95 11.81 12.69 -13.06
CA ILE A 95 11.36 11.53 -12.30
C ILE A 95 9.88 11.25 -12.61
N LEU A 96 9.56 9.99 -12.88
CA LEU A 96 8.20 9.51 -12.98
C LEU A 96 7.91 8.66 -11.75
N LEU A 97 6.93 9.07 -10.96
CA LEU A 97 6.54 8.44 -9.72
C LEU A 97 5.18 7.77 -9.90
N LYS A 98 5.10 6.47 -9.61
CA LYS A 98 3.83 5.76 -9.62
C LYS A 98 3.18 5.91 -8.25
N TYR A 99 2.04 6.60 -8.18
CA TYR A 99 1.30 6.72 -6.92
C TYR A 99 0.28 5.58 -6.73
N ARG A 100 0.07 4.72 -7.73
CA ARG A 100 -0.78 3.52 -7.61
C ARG A 100 0.08 2.28 -7.42
N SER A 101 -0.17 1.51 -6.35
CA SER A 101 0.55 0.26 -6.06
C SER A 101 0.45 -0.73 -7.23
N TYR A 102 1.51 -1.53 -7.40
CA TYR A 102 1.53 -2.64 -8.37
C TYR A 102 0.50 -3.74 -8.04
N LEU A 103 0.02 -3.77 -6.81
CA LEU A 103 -1.05 -4.67 -6.36
C LEU A 103 -2.44 -4.27 -6.90
N HIS A 104 -2.57 -3.06 -7.47
CA HIS A 104 -3.81 -2.47 -8.02
C HIS A 104 -3.70 -2.13 -9.52
N ASP A 105 -3.17 -3.05 -10.33
CA ASP A 105 -2.99 -2.84 -11.79
C ASP A 105 -4.27 -3.02 -12.63
N ASP A 106 -5.38 -3.39 -11.99
CA ASP A 106 -6.71 -3.65 -12.57
C ASP A 106 -7.52 -2.38 -12.85
N SER A 107 -6.89 -1.21 -12.80
CA SER A 107 -7.58 0.07 -12.96
C SER A 107 -7.82 0.47 -14.42
N PRO A 108 -8.85 1.31 -14.69
CA PRO A 108 -9.14 1.84 -16.03
C PRO A 108 -7.95 2.54 -16.67
N GLY A 109 -7.80 2.39 -17.99
CA GLY A 109 -6.69 2.98 -18.74
C GLY A 109 -6.70 4.51 -18.80
N GLU A 110 -7.85 5.13 -18.55
CA GLU A 110 -8.06 6.58 -18.59
C GLU A 110 -7.60 7.29 -17.31
N ASP A 111 -7.52 6.55 -16.21
CA ASP A 111 -7.16 7.12 -14.91
C ASP A 111 -5.68 7.47 -14.83
N PRO A 112 -5.32 8.62 -14.24
CA PRO A 112 -3.93 8.95 -14.02
C PRO A 112 -3.35 7.96 -12.99
N ILE A 113 -2.16 7.44 -13.27
CA ILE A 113 -1.47 6.43 -12.45
C ILE A 113 -0.07 6.84 -12.02
N ALA A 114 0.46 7.90 -12.65
CA ALA A 114 1.81 8.35 -12.41
C ALA A 114 1.92 9.87 -12.47
N LEU A 115 2.82 10.39 -11.64
CA LEU A 115 3.21 11.79 -11.58
C LEU A 115 4.58 11.93 -12.24
N LYS A 116 4.66 12.70 -13.33
CA LYS A 116 5.90 13.11 -13.98
C LYS A 116 6.33 14.45 -13.41
N LEU A 117 7.52 14.50 -12.84
CA LEU A 117 8.17 15.72 -12.35
C LEU A 117 9.44 15.97 -13.17
N SER A 118 9.54 17.16 -13.75
CA SER A 118 10.80 17.67 -14.31
C SER A 118 11.78 18.00 -13.19
N TRP A 119 13.08 17.98 -13.50
CA TRP A 119 14.12 18.38 -12.54
C TRP A 119 13.97 19.83 -12.06
N LEU A 120 13.39 20.70 -12.89
CA LEU A 120 13.09 22.10 -12.52
C LEU A 120 11.95 22.22 -11.50
N GLU A 121 11.06 21.24 -11.45
CA GLU A 121 9.91 21.21 -10.53
C GLU A 121 10.31 20.66 -9.14
N ILE A 122 11.56 20.21 -8.99
CA ILE A 122 12.11 19.64 -7.76
C ILE A 122 13.12 20.62 -7.17
N ALA A 123 12.76 21.20 -6.04
CA ALA A 123 13.65 22.07 -5.29
C ALA A 123 14.80 21.27 -4.65
N ASP A 124 14.46 20.18 -3.98
CA ASP A 124 15.41 19.25 -3.37
C ASP A 124 14.79 17.87 -3.17
N ALA A 125 15.66 16.88 -2.92
CA ALA A 125 15.25 15.53 -2.55
C ALA A 125 16.08 15.02 -1.37
N GLN A 126 15.46 14.23 -0.50
CA GLN A 126 16.12 13.64 0.65
C GLN A 126 15.64 12.21 0.90
N LEU A 127 16.53 11.39 1.48
CA LEU A 127 16.18 10.08 2.01
C LEU A 127 16.02 10.21 3.52
N GLN A 128 14.85 9.81 4.02
CA GLN A 128 14.52 9.81 5.44
C GLN A 128 14.39 8.37 5.93
N GLN A 129 15.07 8.06 7.03
CA GLN A 129 14.96 6.76 7.70
C GLN A 129 13.98 6.88 8.87
N GLU A 130 13.04 5.97 9.06
CA GLU A 130 12.18 5.94 10.24
C GLU A 130 12.31 4.60 10.96
N LEU A 131 12.53 4.65 12.27
CA LEU A 131 12.62 3.46 13.10
C LEU A 131 11.33 3.32 13.91
N HIS A 132 10.58 2.26 13.61
CA HIS A 132 9.34 1.91 14.30
C HIS A 132 9.63 0.77 15.28
N THR A 133 9.49 1.02 16.57
CA THR A 133 9.59 -0.01 17.62
C THR A 133 8.20 -0.36 18.11
N THR A 134 7.78 -1.60 17.89
CA THR A 134 6.49 -2.11 18.38
C THR A 134 6.72 -3.21 19.40
N SER A 135 5.96 -3.18 20.50
CA SER A 135 5.89 -4.31 21.44
C SER A 135 4.83 -5.30 20.96
N GLY A 136 5.28 -6.51 20.60
CA GLY A 136 4.40 -7.65 20.32
C GLY A 136 4.40 -8.64 21.49
N ILE A 137 3.60 -9.71 21.33
CA ILE A 137 3.52 -10.84 22.28
C ILE A 137 4.91 -11.51 22.44
N ASP A 138 5.73 -11.49 21.39
CA ASP A 138 7.06 -12.10 21.34
C ASP A 138 8.21 -11.14 21.72
N GLY A 139 7.89 -9.94 22.25
CA GLY A 139 8.86 -8.92 22.64
C GLY A 139 8.91 -7.70 21.70
N LYS A 140 10.00 -6.93 21.78
CA LYS A 140 10.16 -5.71 20.98
C LYS A 140 10.62 -6.06 19.56
N SER A 141 9.84 -5.68 18.56
CA SER A 141 10.24 -5.72 17.16
C SER A 141 10.59 -4.31 16.68
N GLN A 142 11.69 -4.21 15.95
CA GLN A 142 12.12 -2.96 15.31
C GLN A 142 12.00 -3.12 13.80
N ILE A 143 11.29 -2.19 13.17
CA ILE A 143 11.10 -2.12 11.73
C ILE A 143 11.71 -0.81 11.25
N GLU A 144 12.72 -0.93 10.39
CA GLU A 144 13.34 0.19 9.71
C GLU A 144 12.62 0.42 8.38
N ARG A 145 12.08 1.63 8.18
CA ARG A 145 11.44 2.07 6.93
C ARG A 145 12.25 3.20 6.32
N TRP A 146 12.35 3.21 5.00
CA TRP A 146 12.98 4.32 4.27
C TRP A 146 11.94 5.07 3.48
N PHE A 147 12.11 6.37 3.36
CA PHE A 147 11.24 7.24 2.61
C PHE A 147 12.05 8.16 1.71
N LEU A 148 11.60 8.32 0.47
CA LEU A 148 12.03 9.38 -0.41
C LEU A 148 11.11 10.58 -0.18
N VAL A 149 11.69 11.69 0.23
CA VAL A 149 10.97 12.96 0.38
C VAL A 149 11.46 13.91 -0.71
N ILE A 150 10.53 14.43 -1.51
CA ILE A 150 10.79 15.34 -2.62
C ILE A 150 10.11 16.66 -2.30
N LYS A 151 10.89 17.73 -2.23
CA LYS A 151 10.36 19.08 -2.12
C LYS A 151 10.11 19.64 -3.51
N LEU A 152 8.88 20.03 -3.75
CA LEU A 152 8.38 20.60 -4.99
C LEU A 152 8.62 22.11 -5.01
N ASP A 153 8.98 22.64 -6.17
CA ASP A 153 9.09 24.07 -6.38
C ASP A 153 7.74 24.63 -6.87
N PRO A 154 7.01 25.42 -6.05
CA PRO A 154 5.71 25.97 -6.42
C PRO A 154 5.77 26.92 -7.62
N ARG A 155 6.96 27.43 -7.98
CA ARG A 155 7.14 28.33 -9.15
C ARG A 155 6.87 27.63 -10.47
N TYR A 156 7.09 26.32 -10.53
CA TYR A 156 6.99 25.53 -11.76
C TYR A 156 5.82 24.55 -11.75
N LEU A 157 5.12 24.43 -10.63
CA LEU A 157 4.17 23.36 -10.39
C LEU A 157 2.89 23.82 -9.72
N HIS A 158 1.74 23.48 -10.31
CA HIS A 158 0.43 23.62 -9.67
C HIS A 158 0.22 22.48 -8.67
N ILE A 159 0.75 22.66 -7.47
CA ILE A 159 0.73 21.69 -6.37
C ILE A 159 -0.71 21.29 -6.01
N ASP A 160 -1.64 22.24 -5.95
CA ASP A 160 -3.03 21.99 -5.55
C ASP A 160 -3.70 20.93 -6.42
N ARG A 161 -3.45 20.98 -7.74
CA ARG A 161 -3.99 19.99 -8.68
C ARG A 161 -3.43 18.59 -8.44
N ILE A 162 -2.16 18.47 -8.06
CA ILE A 162 -1.55 17.17 -7.75
C ILE A 162 -2.14 16.65 -6.45
N LYS A 163 -2.30 17.52 -5.46
CA LYS A 163 -2.93 17.20 -4.18
C LYS A 163 -4.36 16.69 -4.37
N GLU A 164 -5.18 17.38 -5.15
CA GLU A 164 -6.55 16.94 -5.48
C GLU A 164 -6.58 15.53 -6.10
N VAL A 165 -5.68 15.23 -7.03
CA VAL A 165 -5.65 13.92 -7.68
C VAL A 165 -5.13 12.83 -6.74
N LEU A 166 -4.12 13.12 -5.93
CA LEU A 166 -3.64 12.18 -4.93
C LEU A 166 -4.69 11.94 -3.84
N ASP A 167 -5.37 12.99 -3.37
CA ASP A 167 -6.45 12.88 -2.38
C ASP A 167 -7.63 12.09 -2.95
N PHE A 168 -8.02 12.35 -4.19
CA PHE A 168 -9.04 11.57 -4.90
C PHE A 168 -8.66 10.09 -4.97
N GLU A 169 -7.44 9.78 -5.40
CA GLU A 169 -6.97 8.40 -5.50
C GLU A 169 -6.85 7.73 -4.12
N ASN A 170 -6.40 8.48 -3.10
CA ASN A 170 -6.32 8.00 -1.72
C ASN A 170 -7.69 7.69 -1.13
N GLN A 171 -8.71 8.47 -1.49
CA GLN A 171 -10.11 8.25 -1.06
C GLN A 171 -10.83 7.21 -1.90
N ARG A 172 -10.28 6.84 -3.06
CA ARG A 172 -10.91 5.90 -3.98
C ARG A 172 -11.01 4.52 -3.35
N LYS A 173 -12.24 4.03 -3.27
CA LYS A 173 -12.48 2.63 -2.92
C LYS A 173 -12.07 1.75 -4.12
N PRO A 174 -11.45 0.58 -3.89
CA PRO A 174 -11.13 -0.34 -4.99
C PRO A 174 -12.40 -0.74 -5.76
N ALA A 175 -12.26 -1.03 -7.06
CA ALA A 175 -13.39 -1.13 -7.99
C ALA A 175 -14.49 -2.14 -7.57
N HIS A 176 -14.16 -3.16 -6.77
CA HIS A 176 -15.14 -4.10 -6.23
C HIS A 176 -16.16 -3.45 -5.27
N PHE A 177 -15.85 -2.29 -4.67
CA PHE A 177 -16.80 -1.55 -3.87
C PHE A 177 -17.96 -1.01 -4.70
N LYS A 178 -17.76 -0.64 -5.98
CA LYS A 178 -18.88 -0.23 -6.85
C LYS A 178 -19.86 -1.39 -7.08
N VAL A 179 -19.35 -2.61 -7.22
CA VAL A 179 -20.20 -3.81 -7.29
C VAL A 179 -20.96 -4.03 -5.97
N ASP A 180 -20.34 -3.78 -4.82
CA ASP A 180 -21.00 -3.92 -3.52
C ASP A 180 -22.00 -2.79 -3.24
N ASP A 181 -21.70 -1.56 -3.66
CA ASP A 181 -22.61 -0.41 -3.63
C ASP A 181 -23.82 -0.69 -4.54
N LEU A 182 -23.61 -1.19 -5.76
CA LEU A 182 -24.69 -1.60 -6.67
C LEU A 182 -25.50 -2.79 -6.12
N LYS A 183 -24.88 -3.74 -5.40
CA LYS A 183 -25.62 -4.80 -4.71
C LYS A 183 -26.46 -4.24 -3.56
N HIS A 184 -25.94 -3.25 -2.85
CA HIS A 184 -26.70 -2.56 -1.80
C HIS A 184 -27.87 -1.79 -2.40
N GLU A 185 -27.65 -1.08 -3.51
CA GLU A 185 -28.69 -0.40 -4.28
C GLU A 185 -29.74 -1.39 -4.80
N LEU A 186 -29.30 -2.54 -5.35
CA LEU A 186 -30.19 -3.62 -5.76
C LEU A 186 -31.04 -4.13 -4.58
N PHE A 187 -30.42 -4.30 -3.41
CA PHE A 187 -31.11 -4.72 -2.20
C PHE A 187 -32.15 -3.68 -1.74
N LEU A 188 -31.81 -2.39 -1.75
CA LEU A 188 -32.73 -1.30 -1.42
C LEU A 188 -33.89 -1.22 -2.44
N ALA A 189 -33.59 -1.32 -3.74
CA ALA A 189 -34.58 -1.32 -4.81
C ALA A 189 -35.56 -2.50 -4.67
N GLN A 190 -35.05 -3.70 -4.36
CA GLN A 190 -35.88 -4.87 -4.08
C GLN A 190 -36.74 -4.69 -2.82
N LYS A 191 -36.15 -4.18 -1.74
CA LYS A 191 -36.86 -3.91 -0.48
C LYS A 191 -37.98 -2.90 -0.66
N ASN A 192 -37.76 -1.88 -1.47
CA ASN A 192 -38.72 -0.81 -1.75
C ASN A 192 -39.71 -1.16 -2.87
N LYS A 193 -39.66 -2.38 -3.42
CA LYS A 193 -40.49 -2.83 -4.55
C LYS A 193 -40.41 -1.87 -5.76
N ALA A 194 -39.21 -1.42 -6.08
CA ALA A 194 -38.94 -0.63 -7.27
C ALA A 194 -39.38 -1.36 -8.55
N ALA A 195 -39.54 -0.61 -9.64
CA ALA A 195 -39.97 -1.17 -10.92
C ALA A 195 -38.97 -2.23 -11.45
N ASP A 196 -39.46 -3.28 -12.09
CA ASP A 196 -38.62 -4.37 -12.64
C ASP A 196 -37.55 -3.86 -13.62
N LEU A 197 -37.84 -2.76 -14.32
CA LEU A 197 -36.90 -2.12 -15.25
C LEU A 197 -35.67 -1.54 -14.52
N GLU A 198 -35.87 -0.97 -13.32
CA GLU A 198 -34.82 -0.43 -12.47
C GLU A 198 -33.95 -1.53 -11.88
N ILE A 199 -34.58 -2.59 -11.36
CA ILE A 199 -33.89 -3.80 -10.87
C ILE A 199 -33.05 -4.43 -11.99
N THR A 200 -33.60 -4.51 -13.21
CA THR A 200 -32.89 -5.07 -14.37
C THR A 200 -31.72 -4.19 -14.80
N ARG A 201 -31.87 -2.86 -14.73
CA ARG A 201 -30.78 -1.91 -15.00
C ARG A 201 -29.64 -2.08 -14.01
N ILE A 202 -29.93 -2.13 -12.71
CA ILE A 202 -28.91 -2.32 -11.67
C ILE A 202 -28.19 -3.66 -11.85
N LYS A 203 -28.92 -4.76 -12.14
CA LYS A 203 -28.31 -6.07 -12.43
C LYS A 203 -27.38 -6.03 -13.65
N LYS A 204 -27.79 -5.38 -14.74
CA LYS A 204 -26.95 -5.23 -15.94
C LYS A 204 -25.69 -4.42 -15.63
N GLU A 205 -25.80 -3.37 -14.81
CA GLU A 205 -24.65 -2.57 -14.41
C GLU A 205 -23.69 -3.37 -13.52
N ILE A 206 -24.20 -4.18 -12.59
CA ILE A 206 -23.39 -5.12 -11.79
C ILE A 206 -22.59 -6.06 -12.71
N GLU A 207 -23.22 -6.65 -13.72
CA GLU A 207 -22.55 -7.58 -14.64
C GLU A 207 -21.53 -6.86 -15.54
N ARG A 208 -21.82 -5.64 -15.96
CA ARG A 208 -20.87 -4.79 -16.69
C ARG A 208 -19.64 -4.49 -15.84
N GLU A 209 -19.85 -4.06 -14.61
CA GLU A 209 -18.78 -3.75 -13.65
C GLU A 209 -17.95 -4.99 -13.31
N LYS A 210 -18.57 -6.16 -13.08
CA LYS A 210 -17.82 -7.43 -12.89
C LYS A 210 -16.99 -7.83 -14.11
N LYS A 211 -17.46 -7.55 -15.33
CA LYS A 211 -16.71 -7.81 -16.57
C LYS A 211 -15.56 -6.84 -16.75
N LEU A 212 -15.75 -5.56 -16.39
CA LEU A 212 -14.70 -4.54 -16.42
C LEU A 212 -13.61 -4.82 -15.39
N TYR A 213 -13.98 -5.37 -14.23
CA TYR A 213 -13.05 -5.67 -13.13
C TYR A 213 -13.13 -7.15 -12.72
N PRO A 214 -12.48 -8.07 -13.46
CA PRO A 214 -12.51 -9.52 -13.16
C PRO A 214 -11.72 -9.93 -11.89
N GLY A 215 -11.56 -9.02 -10.92
CA GLY A 215 -10.69 -9.16 -9.74
C GLY A 215 -11.42 -9.60 -8.46
N SER A 216 -11.16 -10.85 -8.05
CA SER A 216 -11.16 -11.45 -6.69
C SER A 216 -11.91 -10.75 -5.53
N ARG A 217 -12.83 -11.50 -4.90
CA ARG A 217 -13.64 -11.20 -3.68
C ARG A 217 -12.85 -10.95 -2.36
N SER A 218 -11.61 -10.45 -2.39
CA SER A 218 -10.85 -10.23 -1.15
C SER A 218 -11.20 -8.88 -0.54
N LYS A 219 -12.04 -8.91 0.50
CA LYS A 219 -12.45 -7.74 1.33
C LYS A 219 -11.31 -7.03 2.07
N MET A 220 -10.10 -7.57 2.02
CA MET A 220 -8.91 -6.93 2.56
C MET A 220 -7.91 -6.76 1.42
N GLN A 221 -7.81 -5.54 0.91
CA GLN A 221 -6.60 -5.09 0.25
C GLN A 221 -6.18 -3.80 0.93
N PHE A 222 -5.02 -3.88 1.56
CA PHE A 222 -4.29 -2.76 2.14
C PHE A 222 -4.28 -1.61 1.12
N GLN A 223 -4.70 -0.43 1.54
CA GLN A 223 -4.45 0.79 0.78
C GLN A 223 -2.93 1.02 0.82
N ASP A 224 -2.20 0.32 -0.04
CA ASP A 224 -0.78 0.57 -0.28
C ASP A 224 -0.70 1.87 -1.07
N ARG A 225 -0.51 2.97 -0.33
CA ARG A 225 -0.45 4.34 -0.82
C ARG A 225 1.03 4.74 -0.87
N PRO A 226 1.72 4.48 -1.99
CA PRO A 226 3.14 4.70 -2.03
C PRO A 226 3.53 6.17 -1.93
N ILE A 227 2.62 7.13 -2.19
CA ILE A 227 2.92 8.57 -2.23
C ILE A 227 1.88 9.36 -1.43
N VAL A 228 2.35 10.22 -0.52
CA VAL A 228 1.51 11.07 0.35
C VAL A 228 2.16 12.45 0.48
N PHE A 229 1.35 13.50 0.59
CA PHE A 229 1.83 14.84 0.95
C PHE A 229 2.04 14.93 2.47
N ILE A 230 3.20 15.38 2.91
CA ILE A 230 3.50 15.61 4.35
C ILE A 230 3.50 17.10 4.73
N SER A 231 3.75 17.95 3.74
CA SER A 231 3.58 19.41 3.80
C SER A 231 3.01 19.85 2.45
N PRO A 232 2.56 21.10 2.30
CA PRO A 232 2.01 21.59 1.03
C PRO A 232 2.96 21.34 -0.15
N ASP A 233 4.26 21.44 0.07
CA ASP A 233 5.30 21.35 -0.95
C ASP A 233 6.13 20.06 -0.90
N GLN A 234 5.84 19.11 -0.01
CA GLN A 234 6.65 17.88 0.13
C GLN A 234 5.84 16.62 -0.12
N LEU A 235 6.32 15.83 -1.08
CA LEU A 235 5.88 14.48 -1.35
C LEU A 235 6.76 13.49 -0.59
N LYS A 236 6.15 12.64 0.24
CA LYS A 236 6.79 11.50 0.89
C LYS A 236 6.38 10.23 0.18
N MET A 237 7.33 9.36 -0.04
CA MET A 237 7.13 8.08 -0.71
C MET A 237 7.87 6.96 -0.01
N GLU A 238 7.21 5.83 0.25
CA GLU A 238 7.89 4.69 0.87
C GLU A 238 8.92 4.07 -0.07
N TRP A 239 10.13 3.85 0.47
CA TRP A 239 11.30 3.35 -0.24
C TRP A 239 11.89 2.08 0.40
N THR A 240 11.05 1.26 1.01
CA THR A 240 11.44 -0.02 1.62
C THR A 240 11.40 -1.16 0.59
N HIS A 241 12.39 -2.04 0.58
CA HIS A 241 12.47 -3.20 -0.33
C HIS A 241 12.47 -2.88 -1.83
N ILE A 242 12.99 -1.72 -2.25
CA ILE A 242 13.07 -1.32 -3.66
C ILE A 242 14.44 -1.65 -4.27
N THR A 243 14.43 -2.09 -5.53
CA THR A 243 15.62 -2.34 -6.36
C THR A 243 15.56 -1.53 -7.66
N PRO A 244 16.62 -0.81 -8.07
CA PRO A 244 17.90 -0.63 -7.36
C PRO A 244 17.75 0.03 -5.97
N GLY A 245 18.65 -0.30 -5.04
CA GLY A 245 18.54 0.15 -3.65
C GLY A 245 18.83 1.64 -3.44
N ARG A 246 18.64 2.11 -2.20
CA ARG A 246 18.79 3.51 -1.77
C ARG A 246 20.10 4.20 -2.20
N LYS A 247 21.23 3.47 -2.21
CA LYS A 247 22.54 4.01 -2.64
C LYS A 247 22.50 4.45 -4.11
N LYS A 248 21.87 3.64 -4.98
CA LYS A 248 21.75 3.95 -6.41
C LYS A 248 20.76 5.08 -6.64
N LEU A 249 19.65 5.10 -5.90
CA LEU A 249 18.72 6.22 -5.91
C LEU A 249 19.45 7.54 -5.58
N ARG A 250 20.19 7.58 -4.47
CA ARG A 250 20.94 8.76 -4.05
C ARG A 250 21.94 9.23 -5.10
N GLN A 251 22.70 8.30 -5.69
CA GLN A 251 23.64 8.62 -6.77
C GLN A 251 22.95 9.26 -7.99
N LEU A 252 21.75 8.77 -8.34
CA LEU A 252 20.99 9.31 -9.46
C LEU A 252 20.37 10.67 -9.14
N LEU A 253 19.79 10.83 -7.96
CA LEU A 253 19.23 12.11 -7.53
C LEU A 253 20.32 13.19 -7.47
N ALA A 254 21.49 12.87 -6.90
CA ALA A 254 22.62 13.80 -6.80
C ALA A 254 23.18 14.25 -8.17
N ARG A 255 22.84 13.55 -9.26
CA ARG A 255 23.22 13.94 -10.61
C ARG A 255 22.32 15.04 -11.19
N TYR A 256 21.07 15.14 -10.74
CA TYR A 256 20.05 15.96 -11.38
C TYR A 256 19.40 17.00 -10.46
N THR A 257 19.48 16.82 -9.14
CA THR A 257 18.88 17.72 -8.15
C THR A 257 19.76 17.84 -6.91
N THR A 258 19.46 18.82 -6.06
CA THR A 258 20.11 18.99 -4.77
C THR A 258 19.64 17.88 -3.82
N VAL A 259 20.58 17.06 -3.36
CA VAL A 259 20.29 16.02 -2.37
C VAL A 259 20.71 16.50 -0.98
N ILE A 260 19.73 16.72 -0.11
CA ILE A 260 20.00 17.01 1.31
C ILE A 260 20.54 15.73 1.96
N ALA A 261 21.46 15.89 2.91
CA ALA A 261 22.01 14.76 3.66
C ALA A 261 20.89 13.91 4.28
N ASP A 262 21.08 12.58 4.26
CA ASP A 262 20.09 11.64 4.80
C ASP A 262 19.70 12.06 6.23
N GLN A 263 18.40 12.28 6.43
CA GLN A 263 17.86 12.57 7.75
C GLN A 263 17.69 11.23 8.46
N VAL A 264 18.46 11.00 9.53
CA VAL A 264 18.18 9.94 10.50
C VAL A 264 16.88 10.35 11.19
N GLY A 265 15.77 9.79 10.72
CA GLY A 265 14.45 10.31 11.03
C GLY A 265 13.94 9.86 12.39
N GLN A 266 12.74 10.35 12.68
CA GLN A 266 12.03 10.16 13.92
C GLN A 266 11.94 8.69 14.32
N ARG A 267 12.26 8.44 15.59
CA ARG A 267 12.06 7.15 16.24
C ARG A 267 10.66 7.13 16.83
N PHE A 268 9.80 6.25 16.31
CA PHE A 268 8.49 5.98 16.89
C PHE A 268 8.64 4.78 17.82
N ASP A 269 8.73 5.05 19.12
CA ASP A 269 8.82 4.01 20.13
C ASP A 269 7.46 3.79 20.79
N PHE A 270 6.64 2.93 20.19
CA PHE A 270 5.34 2.55 20.72
C PHE A 270 5.44 1.60 21.93
N SER A 271 6.66 1.34 22.45
CA SER A 271 6.86 0.47 23.62
C SER A 271 7.02 1.22 24.93
N LYS A 272 7.22 2.54 24.89
CA LYS A 272 7.52 3.36 26.06
C LYS A 272 6.26 4.07 26.55
N GLU A 273 6.09 4.16 27.86
CA GLU A 273 5.17 5.15 28.43
C GLU A 273 5.59 6.54 27.97
N MET A 274 4.67 7.20 27.30
CA MET A 274 4.90 8.47 26.65
C MET A 274 4.15 9.56 27.41
N THR A 275 4.81 10.71 27.60
CA THR A 275 4.16 11.86 28.23
C THR A 275 3.07 12.43 27.32
N ASP A 276 2.10 13.14 27.89
CA ASP A 276 0.99 13.69 27.09
C ASP A 276 1.46 14.68 25.99
N PRO A 277 2.48 15.53 26.22
CA PRO A 277 3.03 16.37 25.14
C PRO A 277 3.70 15.57 24.02
N GLU A 278 4.44 14.52 24.36
CA GLU A 278 5.05 13.61 23.37
C GLU A 278 3.97 12.86 22.59
N PHE A 279 2.89 12.44 23.26
CA PHE A 279 1.74 11.79 22.63
C PHE A 279 1.06 12.69 21.61
N GLN A 280 0.76 13.93 21.98
CA GLN A 280 0.14 14.88 21.06
C GLN A 280 1.05 15.22 19.89
N SER A 281 2.36 15.38 20.13
CA SER A 281 3.34 15.63 19.08
C SER A 281 3.43 14.46 18.09
N GLN A 282 3.50 13.22 18.59
CA GLN A 282 3.54 12.03 17.73
C GLN A 282 2.22 11.80 17.01
N LEU A 283 1.07 11.96 17.68
CA LEU A 283 -0.24 11.81 17.07
C LEU A 283 -0.43 12.84 15.94
N THR A 284 -0.06 14.10 16.19
CA THR A 284 -0.11 15.16 15.18
C THR A 284 0.84 14.88 14.02
N ALA A 285 2.06 14.37 14.30
CA ALA A 285 3.00 13.99 13.26
C ALA A 285 2.49 12.82 12.39
N LEU A 286 1.87 11.80 13.00
CA LEU A 286 1.28 10.68 12.27
C LEU A 286 0.06 11.12 11.45
N LEU A 287 -0.80 11.96 12.02
CA LEU A 287 -1.99 12.47 11.32
C LEU A 287 -1.65 13.44 10.19
N GLY A 288 -0.66 14.32 10.38
CA GLY A 288 -0.15 15.19 9.34
C GLY A 288 0.48 14.44 8.15
N ARG A 289 0.80 13.15 8.33
CA ARG A 289 1.33 12.26 7.29
C ARG A 289 0.29 11.26 6.75
N ASP A 290 -0.98 11.41 7.16
CA ASP A 290 -2.08 10.46 6.87
C ASP A 290 -1.77 9.00 7.29
N GLU A 291 -0.88 8.79 8.27
CA GLU A 291 -0.50 7.49 8.84
C GLU A 291 -1.54 7.05 9.89
N LYS A 292 -2.81 6.93 9.46
CA LYS A 292 -3.97 6.67 10.34
C LYS A 292 -3.87 5.38 11.13
N ILE A 293 -3.29 4.33 10.55
CA ILE A 293 -3.20 3.01 11.22
C ILE A 293 -2.23 3.12 12.41
N GLU A 294 -1.09 3.75 12.20
CA GLU A 294 -0.10 4.04 13.22
C GLU A 294 -0.65 4.99 14.29
N ALA A 295 -1.41 6.02 13.89
CA ALA A 295 -2.12 6.91 14.83
C ALA A 295 -3.12 6.14 15.71
N ILE A 296 -3.91 5.24 15.11
CA ILE A 296 -4.86 4.37 15.84
C ILE A 296 -4.09 3.46 16.81
N LYS A 297 -2.96 2.86 16.39
CA LYS A 297 -2.11 2.05 17.27
C LYS A 297 -1.59 2.86 18.46
N LEU A 298 -1.13 4.09 18.21
CA LEU A 298 -0.63 4.99 19.25
C LEU A 298 -1.72 5.31 20.28
N VAL A 299 -2.92 5.66 19.82
CA VAL A 299 -4.09 5.96 20.67
C VAL A 299 -4.50 4.74 21.49
N ARG A 300 -4.57 3.55 20.88
CA ARG A 300 -4.89 2.31 21.60
C ARG A 300 -3.88 2.02 22.70
N LEU A 301 -2.61 2.22 22.42
CA LEU A 301 -1.54 1.94 23.36
C LEU A 301 -1.56 2.92 24.56
N LYS A 302 -1.67 4.22 24.29
CA LYS A 302 -1.64 5.26 25.33
C LYS A 302 -2.94 5.31 26.14
N MET A 303 -4.09 5.15 25.51
CA MET A 303 -5.40 5.34 26.15
C MET A 303 -6.09 4.02 26.54
N GLY A 304 -5.52 2.87 26.18
CA GLY A 304 -6.11 1.56 26.46
C GLY A 304 -7.41 1.26 25.70
N LEU A 305 -7.71 2.04 24.66
CA LEU A 305 -9.00 1.98 23.94
C LEU A 305 -9.12 0.75 23.04
N GLY A 306 -10.37 0.32 22.81
CA GLY A 306 -10.70 -0.66 21.79
C GLY A 306 -10.42 -0.14 20.38
N LEU A 307 -10.31 -1.03 19.38
CA LEU A 307 -10.01 -0.64 17.99
C LEU A 307 -11.02 0.37 17.42
N ALA A 308 -12.31 0.17 17.70
CA ALA A 308 -13.39 1.04 17.22
C ALA A 308 -13.33 2.43 17.88
N GLU A 309 -13.07 2.48 19.19
CA GLU A 309 -12.96 3.71 19.97
C GLU A 309 -11.74 4.53 19.57
N ALA A 310 -10.58 3.87 19.43
CA ALA A 310 -9.36 4.53 18.96
C ALA A 310 -9.49 5.05 17.53
N LYS A 311 -10.16 4.30 16.65
CA LYS A 311 -10.49 4.78 15.30
C LYS A 311 -11.37 6.04 15.36
N SER A 312 -12.44 6.03 16.16
CA SER A 312 -13.31 7.20 16.31
C SER A 312 -12.57 8.40 16.91
N TYR A 313 -11.66 8.17 17.85
CA TYR A 313 -10.83 9.22 18.43
C TYR A 313 -9.95 9.90 17.37
N VAL A 314 -9.26 9.10 16.55
CA VAL A 314 -8.43 9.60 15.45
C VAL A 314 -9.26 10.34 14.40
N GLU A 315 -10.45 9.82 14.06
CA GLU A 315 -11.35 10.46 13.10
C GLU A 315 -11.88 11.82 13.62
N LYS A 316 -12.18 11.93 14.91
CA LYS A 316 -12.57 13.21 15.54
C LYS A 316 -11.43 14.24 15.55
N TYR A 317 -10.18 13.79 15.62
CA TYR A 317 -9.01 14.67 15.59
C TYR A 317 -8.75 15.25 14.18
N LEU A 318 -9.33 14.64 13.14
CA LEU A 318 -9.20 15.07 11.74
C LEU A 318 -10.35 15.99 11.27
N GLN A 319 -11.39 16.18 12.09
CA GLN A 319 -12.52 17.09 11.84
C GLN A 319 -12.22 18.48 12.38
#